data_AF-E7G2C1-F1
#
_entry.id   AF-E7G2C1-F1
#
_cell.length_a   1.000
_cell.length_b   1.000
_cell.length_c   1.000
_cell.angle_alpha   90.00
_cell.angle_beta   90.00
_cell.angle_gamma   90.00
#
_symmetry.space_group_name_H-M   'P 1'
#
loop_
_entity.id
_entity.type
_entity.pdbx_description
1 polymer ?
#
loop_
_entity_poly.entity_id
_entity_poly.type
_entity_poly.pdbx_seq_one_letter_code
_entity_poly.pdbx_strand_id
1 'polypeptide(L)'
;MTFKPNNRAYNTYSGSAYSGLNALILDAKQQEGNYTSNAWISLEEAQHLGADSRELEFIHNNTESSQNPQGSIKKASISYIKTHEIQSVQKKDANGNPIPVLDANGNQLHDRYGTYLFEMEKVRVEIPPKLEIKHLYNIECFKSLDQTRLKPLDSKS
;
A
#
# COMPACT_ATOMS: atom_id res chain seq x y z
N MET A 1 -5.03 9.06 31.73
CA MET A 1 -4.41 8.65 30.45
C MET A 1 -3.04 8.09 30.77
N THR A 2 -2.84 6.79 30.60
CA THR A 2 -1.53 6.16 30.84
C THR A 2 -0.83 6.07 29.49
N PHE A 3 0.25 6.85 29.32
CA PHE A 3 1.09 6.78 28.12
C PHE A 3 1.72 5.38 28.06
N LYS A 4 1.36 4.58 27.05
CA LYS A 4 2.02 3.30 26.81
C LYS A 4 3.26 3.56 25.95
N PRO A 5 4.49 3.37 26.49
CA PRO A 5 5.68 3.35 25.64
C PRO A 5 5.44 2.21 24.63
N ASN A 6 5.53 2.50 23.32
CA ASN A 6 5.19 1.64 22.18
C ASN A 6 3.79 1.84 21.53
N ASN A 7 3.01 2.87 21.89
CA ASN A 7 1.76 3.19 21.16
C ASN A 7 1.95 4.15 19.97
N ARG A 8 3.11 4.17 19.32
CA ARG A 8 3.32 5.01 18.13
C ARG A 8 2.57 4.43 16.94
N ALA A 9 1.91 5.29 16.18
CA ALA A 9 1.32 4.91 14.90
C ALA A 9 2.41 4.46 13.93
N TYR A 10 2.27 3.28 13.34
CA TYR A 10 3.27 2.76 12.40
C TYR A 10 2.63 1.94 11.28
N ASN A 11 3.36 1.82 10.18
CA ASN A 11 2.96 0.99 9.04
C ASN A 11 3.45 -0.45 9.27
N THR A 12 2.56 -1.44 9.31
CA THR A 12 2.96 -2.84 9.55
C THR A 12 3.56 -3.54 8.33
N TYR A 13 3.40 -2.98 7.13
CA TYR A 13 4.04 -3.49 5.93
C TYR A 13 5.53 -3.09 5.86
N SER A 14 5.89 -1.89 6.31
CA SER A 14 7.28 -1.41 6.32
C SER A 14 7.98 -1.47 7.69
N GLY A 15 7.22 -1.45 8.79
CA GLY A 15 7.72 -1.29 10.17
C GLY A 15 7.99 0.17 10.58
N SER A 16 7.79 1.12 9.67
CA SER A 16 8.16 2.53 9.87
C SER A 16 7.11 3.27 10.70
N ALA A 17 7.55 4.06 11.68
CA ALA A 17 6.65 4.94 12.40
C ALA A 17 6.16 6.10 11.53
N TYR A 18 4.91 6.50 11.72
CA TYR A 18 4.41 7.78 11.27
C TYR A 18 4.84 8.87 12.24
N SER A 19 4.96 10.11 11.74
CA SER A 19 5.39 11.26 12.53
C SER A 19 4.53 12.50 12.27
N GLY A 20 4.65 13.50 13.15
CA GLY A 20 3.97 14.78 13.03
C GLY A 20 2.45 14.65 12.93
N LEU A 21 1.85 15.38 11.99
CA LEU A 21 0.40 15.40 11.80
C LEU A 21 -0.16 14.02 11.43
N ASN A 22 0.56 13.22 10.64
CA ASN A 22 0.09 11.88 10.26
C ASN A 22 0.00 10.95 11.48
N ALA A 23 0.95 11.03 12.41
CA ALA A 23 0.87 10.29 13.67
C ALA A 23 -0.35 10.72 14.50
N LEU A 24 -0.58 12.03 14.65
CA LEU A 24 -1.72 12.56 15.41
C LEU A 24 -3.07 12.13 14.82
N ILE A 25 -3.20 12.12 13.50
CA ILE A 25 -4.40 11.63 12.81
C ILE A 25 -4.63 10.16 13.13
N LEU A 26 -3.58 9.34 13.07
CA LEU A 26 -3.68 7.90 13.33
C LEU A 26 -3.99 7.61 14.80
N ASP A 27 -3.40 8.35 15.74
CA ASP A 27 -3.72 8.25 17.18
C ASP A 27 -5.20 8.60 17.44
N ALA A 28 -5.72 9.66 16.80
CA ALA A 28 -7.12 10.03 16.92
C ALA A 28 -8.05 8.96 16.33
N LYS A 29 -7.70 8.41 15.16
CA LYS A 29 -8.46 7.33 14.51
C LYS A 29 -8.38 6.00 15.26
N GLN A 30 -7.28 5.73 15.96
CA GLN A 30 -7.17 4.59 16.87
C GLN A 30 -8.24 4.67 17.96
N GLN A 31 -8.35 5.83 18.61
CA GLN A 31 -9.33 6.08 19.68
C GLN A 31 -10.76 6.06 19.16
N GLU A 32 -11.02 6.73 18.03
CA GLU A 32 -12.36 6.76 17.41
C GLU A 32 -12.84 5.35 17.01
N GLY A 33 -11.94 4.51 16.51
CA GLY A 33 -12.25 3.12 16.15
C GLY A 33 -12.21 2.14 17.32
N ASN A 34 -11.88 2.58 18.53
CA ASN A 34 -11.65 1.73 19.71
C ASN A 34 -10.61 0.60 19.46
N TYR A 35 -9.62 0.85 18.61
CA TYR A 35 -8.60 -0.15 18.26
C TYR A 35 -7.54 -0.27 19.36
N THR A 36 -7.13 -1.50 19.66
CA THR A 36 -6.13 -1.77 20.70
C THR A 36 -4.69 -1.49 20.23
N SER A 37 -4.44 -1.67 18.93
CA SER A 37 -3.15 -1.47 18.27
C SER A 37 -3.12 -0.15 17.53
N ASN A 38 -1.92 0.43 17.39
CA ASN A 38 -1.70 1.61 16.56
C ASN A 38 -0.95 1.24 15.26
N ALA A 39 -1.38 0.13 14.68
CA ALA A 39 -0.75 -0.56 13.59
C ALA A 39 -1.64 -0.43 12.34
N TRP A 40 -1.10 0.16 11.27
CA TRP A 40 -1.89 0.61 10.13
C TRP A 40 -1.33 0.09 8.81
N ILE A 41 -2.22 -0.13 7.84
CA ILE A 41 -1.88 -0.65 6.52
C ILE A 41 -2.89 -0.18 5.47
N SER A 42 -2.48 -0.02 4.20
CA SER A 42 -3.43 0.19 3.10
C SER A 42 -4.03 -1.13 2.60
N LEU A 43 -5.15 -1.06 1.86
CA LEU A 43 -5.72 -2.26 1.23
C LEU A 43 -4.76 -2.91 0.23
N GLU A 44 -4.00 -2.11 -0.53
CA GLU A 44 -2.97 -2.58 -1.46
C GLU A 44 -1.85 -3.32 -0.71
N GLU A 45 -1.36 -2.78 0.40
CA GLU A 45 -0.33 -3.43 1.21
C GLU A 45 -0.87 -4.73 1.84
N ALA A 46 -2.11 -4.72 2.33
CA ALA A 46 -2.76 -5.92 2.85
C ALA A 46 -2.91 -7.01 1.77
N GLN A 47 -3.23 -6.63 0.53
CA GLN A 47 -3.27 -7.54 -0.61
C GLN A 47 -1.90 -8.18 -0.87
N HIS A 48 -0.82 -7.40 -0.84
CA HIS A 48 0.55 -7.93 -0.98
C HIS A 48 0.94 -8.88 0.16
N LEU A 49 0.35 -8.67 1.36
CA LEU A 49 0.47 -9.58 2.51
C LEU A 49 -0.47 -10.79 2.45
N GLY A 50 -1.25 -10.95 1.37
CA GLY A 50 -2.08 -12.12 1.14
C GLY A 50 -3.46 -12.06 1.79
N ALA A 51 -3.97 -10.88 2.12
CA ALA A 51 -5.36 -10.73 2.55
C ALA A 51 -6.34 -11.27 1.49
N ASP A 52 -7.44 -11.91 1.93
CA ASP A 52 -8.48 -12.43 1.05
C ASP A 52 -9.17 -11.29 0.30
N SER A 53 -9.30 -11.43 -1.02
CA SER A 53 -9.87 -10.38 -1.88
C SER A 53 -11.30 -9.99 -1.50
N ARG A 54 -12.12 -10.93 -0.99
CA ARG A 54 -13.50 -10.65 -0.55
C ARG A 54 -13.50 -9.87 0.76
N GLU A 55 -12.54 -10.12 1.64
CA GLU A 55 -12.34 -9.30 2.84
C GLU A 55 -11.94 -7.87 2.45
N LEU A 56 -11.00 -7.71 1.52
CA LEU A 56 -10.59 -6.38 1.04
C LEU A 56 -11.76 -5.60 0.43
N GLU A 57 -12.57 -6.26 -0.40
CA GLU A 57 -13.77 -5.67 -0.99
C GLU A 57 -14.82 -5.33 0.08
N PHE A 58 -15.04 -6.23 1.05
CA PHE A 58 -15.92 -5.96 2.19
C PHE A 58 -15.46 -4.72 2.98
N ILE A 59 -14.15 -4.62 3.28
CA ILE A 59 -13.58 -3.49 3.99
C ILE A 59 -13.82 -2.20 3.20
N HIS A 60 -13.49 -2.20 1.91
CA HIS A 60 -13.69 -1.05 1.04
C HIS A 60 -15.16 -0.59 1.03
N ASN A 61 -16.10 -1.51 0.83
CA ASN A 61 -17.53 -1.19 0.69
C ASN A 61 -18.18 -0.76 2.02
N ASN A 62 -17.68 -1.25 3.15
CA ASN A 62 -18.18 -0.90 4.50
C ASN A 62 -17.35 0.21 5.17
N THR A 63 -16.43 0.85 4.43
CA THR A 63 -15.66 2.00 4.93
C THR A 63 -16.56 3.22 5.06
N GLU A 64 -16.51 3.87 6.22
CA GLU A 64 -17.17 5.15 6.43
C GLU A 64 -16.58 6.22 5.49
N SER A 65 -17.45 6.87 4.74
CA SER A 65 -17.09 7.94 3.82
C SER A 65 -18.28 8.86 3.57
N SER A 66 -18.07 9.98 2.87
CA SER A 66 -19.18 10.84 2.45
C SER A 66 -20.21 10.12 1.58
N GLN A 67 -19.80 9.06 0.87
CA GLN A 67 -20.67 8.23 0.02
C GLN A 67 -21.29 7.06 0.79
N ASN A 68 -20.67 6.65 1.90
CA ASN A 68 -21.22 5.64 2.82
C ASN A 68 -21.10 6.14 4.29
N PRO A 69 -21.97 7.06 4.73
CA PRO A 69 -21.90 7.61 6.09
C PRO A 69 -22.21 6.59 7.20
N GLN A 70 -22.84 5.47 6.83
CA GLN A 70 -23.19 4.38 7.77
C GLN A 70 -22.15 3.25 7.76
N GLY A 71 -21.01 3.45 7.10
CA GLY A 71 -19.92 2.47 7.07
C GLY A 71 -19.43 2.15 8.48
N SER A 72 -19.34 0.85 8.80
CA SER A 72 -18.91 0.38 10.12
C SER A 72 -17.39 0.43 10.29
N ILE A 73 -16.63 0.50 9.20
CA ILE A 73 -15.17 0.49 9.24
C ILE A 73 -14.62 1.91 9.16
N LYS A 74 -13.86 2.29 10.18
CA LYS A 74 -13.17 3.57 10.23
C LYS A 74 -11.85 3.49 9.47
N LYS A 75 -11.62 4.45 8.57
CA LYS A 75 -10.32 4.67 7.90
C LYS A 75 -9.61 5.92 8.43
N ALA A 76 -8.29 5.91 8.34
CA ALA A 76 -7.47 7.10 8.46
C ALA A 76 -7.05 7.59 7.07
N SER A 77 -7.09 8.90 6.87
CA SER A 77 -6.59 9.55 5.65
C SER A 77 -5.36 10.35 6.03
N ILE A 78 -4.20 9.92 5.56
CA ILE A 78 -2.93 10.63 5.78
C ILE A 78 -2.45 11.25 4.48
N SER A 79 -1.67 12.32 4.57
CA SER A 79 -1.16 13.03 3.40
C SER A 79 0.35 12.98 3.34
N TYR A 80 0.90 12.88 2.12
CA TYR A 80 2.33 12.94 1.88
C TYR A 80 2.62 13.65 0.55
N ILE A 81 3.85 14.13 0.41
CA ILE A 81 4.33 14.68 -0.85
C ILE A 81 4.98 13.55 -1.63
N LYS A 82 4.38 13.19 -2.76
CA LYS A 82 4.95 12.26 -3.71
C LYS A 82 5.80 13.03 -4.71
N THR A 83 7.06 12.65 -4.78
CA THR A 83 8.07 13.24 -5.68
C THR A 83 8.52 12.26 -6.76
N HIS A 84 8.10 11.01 -6.67
CA HIS A 84 8.49 9.97 -7.61
C HIS A 84 7.36 8.96 -7.79
N GLU A 85 7.36 8.28 -8.92
CA GLU A 85 6.50 7.13 -9.18
C GLU A 85 7.30 5.98 -9.79
N ILE A 86 6.78 4.77 -9.62
CA ILE A 86 7.34 3.59 -10.29
C ILE A 86 6.57 3.42 -11.59
N GLN A 87 7.27 3.57 -12.72
CA GLN A 87 6.72 3.31 -14.05
C GLN A 87 7.24 1.97 -14.57
N SER A 88 6.36 1.25 -15.27
CA SER A 88 6.74 0.07 -16.04
C SER A 88 7.15 0.53 -17.43
N VAL A 89 8.44 0.45 -17.75
CA VAL A 89 8.99 0.86 -19.05
C VAL A 89 9.60 -0.35 -19.75
N GLN A 90 9.71 -0.29 -21.08
CA GLN A 90 10.40 -1.33 -21.83
C GLN A 90 11.88 -1.35 -21.46
N LYS A 91 12.35 -2.52 -21.04
CA LYS A 91 13.77 -2.74 -20.76
C LYS A 91 14.54 -2.72 -22.07
N LYS A 92 15.67 -2.02 -22.05
CA LYS A 92 16.51 -1.81 -23.23
C LYS A 92 17.81 -2.61 -23.14
N ASP A 93 18.28 -3.10 -24.28
CA ASP A 93 19.61 -3.70 -24.43
C ASP A 93 20.72 -2.63 -24.36
N ALA A 94 21.98 -3.05 -24.47
CA ALA A 94 23.14 -2.15 -24.44
C ALA A 94 23.14 -1.10 -25.57
N ASN A 95 22.36 -1.32 -26.64
CA ASN A 95 22.23 -0.43 -27.78
C ASN A 95 21.00 0.50 -27.66
N GLY A 96 20.20 0.36 -26.59
CA GLY A 96 18.99 1.15 -26.36
C GLY A 96 17.72 0.58 -27.02
N ASN A 97 17.77 -0.64 -27.57
CA ASN A 97 16.61 -1.29 -28.20
C ASN A 97 15.80 -2.10 -27.19
N PRO A 98 14.46 -2.11 -27.28
CA PRO A 98 13.62 -2.96 -26.42
C PRO A 98 13.96 -4.45 -26.54
N ILE A 99 14.03 -5.15 -25.41
CA ILE A 99 14.32 -6.59 -25.38
C ILE A 99 13.03 -7.38 -25.65
N PRO A 100 12.97 -8.24 -26.69
CA PRO A 100 11.77 -9.00 -27.01
C PRO A 100 11.51 -10.12 -26.00
N VAL A 101 10.24 -10.39 -25.67
CA VAL A 101 9.88 -11.59 -24.89
C VAL A 101 9.79 -12.78 -25.85
N LEU A 102 10.55 -13.84 -25.60
CA LEU A 102 10.63 -15.01 -26.46
C LEU A 102 9.90 -16.22 -25.85
N ASP A 103 9.32 -17.06 -26.71
CA ASP A 103 8.84 -18.38 -26.33
C ASP A 103 10.01 -19.38 -26.16
N ALA A 104 9.70 -20.61 -25.74
CA ALA A 104 10.71 -21.66 -25.55
C ALA A 104 11.46 -22.06 -26.85
N ASN A 105 10.92 -21.71 -28.01
CA ASN A 105 11.49 -21.99 -29.32
C ASN A 105 12.26 -20.78 -29.90
N GLY A 106 12.31 -19.65 -29.17
CA GLY A 106 12.99 -18.42 -29.59
C GLY A 106 12.16 -17.47 -30.45
N ASN A 107 10.84 -17.69 -30.61
CA ASN A 107 9.97 -16.77 -31.34
C ASN A 107 9.45 -15.66 -30.43
N GLN A 108 9.32 -14.43 -30.95
CA GLN A 108 8.79 -13.31 -30.18
C GLN A 108 7.29 -13.47 -29.90
N LEU A 109 6.92 -13.35 -28.62
CA LEU A 109 5.54 -13.37 -28.19
C LEU A 109 4.81 -12.09 -28.59
N HIS A 110 3.51 -12.20 -28.80
CA HIS A 110 2.60 -11.10 -29.06
C HIS A 110 1.35 -11.25 -28.20
N ASP A 111 0.67 -10.14 -27.95
CA ASP A 111 -0.64 -10.15 -27.29
C ASP A 111 -1.73 -10.71 -28.23
N ARG A 112 -2.96 -10.81 -27.70
CA ARG A 112 -4.12 -11.30 -28.46
C ARG A 112 -4.49 -10.45 -29.68
N TYR A 113 -3.92 -9.26 -29.83
CA TYR A 113 -4.14 -8.32 -30.93
C TYR A 113 -2.99 -8.32 -31.93
N GLY A 114 -1.96 -9.16 -31.74
CA GLY A 114 -0.80 -9.23 -32.62
C GLY A 114 0.29 -8.21 -32.27
N THR A 115 0.19 -7.50 -31.15
CA THR A 115 1.21 -6.55 -30.70
C THR A 115 2.36 -7.30 -30.03
N TYR A 116 3.58 -7.14 -30.54
CA TYR A 116 4.76 -7.78 -29.96
C TYR A 116 5.03 -7.36 -28.50
N LEU A 117 5.39 -8.35 -27.69
CA LEU A 117 5.72 -8.17 -26.27
C LEU A 117 7.21 -7.93 -26.08
N PHE A 118 7.53 -7.05 -25.13
CA PHE A 118 8.88 -6.69 -24.72
C PHE A 118 9.04 -6.86 -23.22
N GLU A 119 10.26 -7.15 -22.77
CA GLU A 119 10.58 -7.17 -21.35
C GLU A 119 10.29 -5.79 -20.75
N MET A 120 9.66 -5.80 -19.58
CA MET A 120 9.34 -4.58 -18.84
C MET A 120 10.18 -4.52 -17.57
N GLU A 121 10.64 -3.33 -17.23
CA GLU A 121 11.31 -3.05 -15.96
C GLU A 121 10.60 -1.94 -15.19
N LYS A 122 10.69 -2.00 -13.86
CA LYS A 122 10.14 -0.99 -12.96
C LYS A 122 11.22 0.04 -12.66
N VAL A 123 11.05 1.25 -13.18
CA VAL A 123 11.98 2.37 -12.94
C VAL A 123 11.34 3.43 -12.06
N ARG A 124 12.15 4.04 -11.20
CA ARG A 124 11.75 5.20 -10.40
C ARG A 124 11.88 6.45 -11.27
N VAL A 125 10.76 7.11 -11.53
CA VAL A 125 10.68 8.34 -12.32
C VAL A 125 10.40 9.50 -11.39
N GLU A 126 11.25 10.52 -11.45
CA GLU A 126 11.05 11.81 -10.77
C GLU A 126 9.80 12.50 -11.33
N ILE A 127 8.94 13.02 -10.47
CA ILE A 127 7.78 13.82 -10.86
C ILE A 127 7.75 15.15 -10.09
N PRO A 128 7.10 16.19 -10.63
CA PRO A 128 6.81 17.38 -9.86
C PRO A 128 6.11 17.02 -8.54
N PRO A 129 6.53 17.60 -7.40
CA PRO A 129 5.96 17.28 -6.10
C PRO A 129 4.43 17.43 -6.09
N LYS A 130 3.73 16.36 -5.73
CA LYS A 130 2.26 16.32 -5.67
C LYS A 130 1.81 15.83 -4.30
N LEU A 131 0.79 16.48 -3.74
CA LEU A 131 0.11 15.99 -2.54
C LEU A 131 -0.68 14.72 -2.89
N GLU A 132 -0.45 13.65 -2.14
CA GLU A 132 -1.19 12.40 -2.24
C GLU A 132 -1.80 12.04 -0.88
N ILE A 133 -3.02 11.50 -0.93
CA ILE A 133 -3.75 11.04 0.24
C ILE A 133 -3.71 9.51 0.22
N LYS A 134 -3.20 8.90 1.29
CA LYS A 134 -3.29 7.45 1.52
C LYS A 134 -4.43 7.16 2.49
N HIS A 135 -5.24 6.17 2.14
CA HIS A 135 -6.18 5.58 3.07
C HIS A 135 -5.54 4.38 3.78
N LEU A 136 -5.60 4.41 5.10
CA LEU A 136 -5.06 3.39 5.97
C LEU A 136 -6.17 2.83 6.86
N TYR A 137 -6.02 1.57 7.17
CA TYR A 137 -6.92 0.79 8.00
C TYR A 137 -6.11 0.19 9.13
N ASN A 138 -6.71 0.12 10.32
CA ASN A 138 -6.08 -0.56 11.44
C ASN A 138 -5.98 -2.05 11.11
N ILE A 139 -4.91 -2.73 11.54
CA ILE A 139 -4.75 -4.16 11.27
C ILE A 139 -5.90 -5.00 11.84
N GLU A 140 -6.58 -4.51 12.89
CA GLU A 140 -7.73 -5.20 13.51
C GLU A 140 -8.94 -5.28 12.58
N CYS A 141 -8.98 -4.50 11.49
CA CYS A 141 -9.99 -4.61 10.45
C CYS A 141 -9.85 -5.89 9.59
N PHE A 142 -8.69 -6.55 9.61
CA PHE A 142 -8.37 -7.68 8.74
C PHE A 142 -8.25 -8.97 9.56
N LYS A 143 -9.09 -9.96 9.24
CA LYS A 143 -9.07 -11.29 9.86
C LYS A 143 -8.21 -12.26 9.07
N SER A 144 -8.05 -12.05 7.77
CA SER A 144 -7.31 -12.96 6.89
C SER A 144 -5.80 -12.70 6.85
N LEU A 145 -5.32 -11.57 7.40
CA LEU A 145 -3.90 -11.25 7.39
C LEU A 145 -3.09 -12.22 8.25
N ASP A 146 -2.04 -12.79 7.65
CA ASP A 146 -1.04 -13.57 8.36
C ASP A 146 -0.17 -12.64 9.22
N GLN A 147 -0.33 -12.74 10.54
CA GLN A 147 0.38 -11.91 11.51
C GLN A 147 1.89 -12.12 11.47
N THR A 148 2.38 -13.27 10.99
CA THR A 148 3.82 -13.55 10.90
C THR A 148 4.52 -12.73 9.82
N ARG A 149 3.75 -12.20 8.85
CA ARG A 149 4.24 -11.36 7.76
C ARG A 149 4.22 -9.87 8.09
N LEU A 150 3.62 -9.49 9.22
CA LEU A 150 3.59 -8.11 9.70
C LEU A 150 4.94 -7.74 10.30
N LYS A 151 5.48 -6.60 9.91
CA LYS A 151 6.69 -6.06 10.50
C LYS A 151 6.35 -5.35 11.81
N PRO A 152 7.12 -5.58 12.89
CA PRO A 152 6.98 -4.81 14.11
C PRO A 152 7.41 -3.36 13.90
N LEU A 153 7.02 -2.48 14.83
CA LEU A 153 7.53 -1.11 14.90
C LEU A 153 9.06 -1.13 15.00
N ASP A 154 9.73 -0.45 14.07
CA ASP A 154 11.19 -0.31 14.10
C ASP A 154 11.62 0.55 15.30
N SER A 155 12.47 -0.03 16.13
CA SER A 155 13.08 0.61 17.31
C SER A 155 13.89 1.88 17.01
N LYS A 156 14.29 2.09 15.75
CA LYS A 156 15.08 3.27 15.31
C LYS A 156 14.23 4.41 14.76
N SER A 157 12.90 4.25 14.69
CA SER A 157 11.97 5.29 14.21
C SER A 157 11.65 6.36 15.26
#